data_AF-A0A971PSZ8-F1
#
_entry.id   AF-A0A971PSZ8-F1
#
_cell.length_a   1.000
_cell.length_b   1.000
_cell.length_c   1.000
_cell.angle_alpha   90.00
_cell.angle_beta   90.00
_cell.angle_gamma   90.00
#
_symmetry.space_group_name_H-M   'P 1'
#
loop_
_entity.id
_entity.type
_entity.pdbx_description
1 polymer ?
#
loop_
_entity_poly.entity_id
_entity_poly.type
_entity_poly.pdbx_seq_one_letter_code
_entity_poly.pdbx_strand_id
1 'polypeptide(L)' 'MTVPPKRIRIVGVSGAGKTRLGQQVAERTGLPRLELDAVFWAADWTCRARRRWMRGSTG' A
#
# COMPACT_ATOMS: atom_id res chain seq x y z
N MET A 1 -18.11 13.97 13.28
CA MET A 1 -17.87 12.54 13.02
C MET A 1 -16.95 12.42 11.82
N THR A 2 -15.72 11.93 11.99
CA THR A 2 -14.77 11.74 10.88
C THR A 2 -14.95 10.36 10.27
N VAL A 3 -15.04 10.30 8.95
CA VAL A 3 -15.11 9.02 8.23
C VAL A 3 -13.72 8.37 8.27
N PRO A 4 -13.59 7.09 8.68
CA PRO A 4 -12.30 6.43 8.71
C PRO A 4 -11.73 6.29 7.28
N PRO A 5 -10.41 6.49 7.10
CA PRO A 5 -9.78 6.40 5.79
C PRO A 5 -9.87 4.96 5.25
N LYS A 6 -10.22 4.83 3.97
CA LYS A 6 -10.27 3.53 3.28
C LYS A 6 -8.91 3.06 2.76
N ARG A 7 -7.95 4.00 2.58
CA ARG A 7 -6.59 3.75 2.09
C ARG A 7 -5.63 4.78 2.66
N ILE A 8 -4.42 4.34 3.02
CA ILE A 8 -3.36 5.18 3.56
C ILE A 8 -2.07 4.84 2.82
N ARG A 9 -1.35 5.86 2.33
CA ARG A 9 -0.05 5.70 1.66
C ARG A 9 1.03 6.32 2.54
N ILE A 10 2.06 5.54 2.86
CA ILE A 10 3.19 5.96 3.70
C ILE A 10 4.41 6.15 2.80
N VAL A 11 4.97 7.35 2.78
CA VAL A 11 6.12 7.73 1.93
C VAL A 11 7.20 8.37 2.82
N GLY A 12 8.46 8.17 2.46
CA GLY A 12 9.60 8.66 3.23
C GLY A 12 10.90 8.05 2.74
N VAL A 13 12.03 8.64 3.14
CA VAL A 13 13.37 8.21 2.74
C VAL A 13 13.71 6.80 3.25
N SER A 14 14.75 6.17 2.69
CA SER A 14 15.24 4.88 3.20
C SER A 14 15.64 5.01 4.67
N GLY A 15 15.36 3.98 5.48
CA GLY A 15 15.63 4.02 6.92
C GLY A 15 14.64 4.84 7.78
N ALA A 16 13.68 5.57 7.21
CA ALA A 16 12.73 6.40 7.96
C ALA A 16 11.68 5.63 8.81
N GLY A 17 11.76 4.30 8.90
CA GLY A 17 10.83 3.50 9.70
C GLY A 17 9.43 3.29 9.11
N LYS A 18 9.25 3.47 7.79
CA LYS A 18 7.96 3.30 7.09
C LYS A 18 7.29 1.95 7.36
N THR A 19 8.07 0.88 7.44
CA THR A 19 7.58 -0.48 7.74
C THR A 19 6.95 -0.54 9.13
N ARG A 20 7.61 0.07 10.12
CA ARG A 20 7.10 0.11 11.51
C ARG A 20 5.86 0.99 11.63
N LEU A 21 5.85 2.14 10.96
CA LEU A 21 4.66 2.99 10.92
C LEU A 21 3.49 2.27 10.20
N GLY A 22 3.75 1.59 9.09
CA GLY A 22 2.76 0.82 8.35
C GLY A 22 2.15 -0.32 9.15
N GLN A 23 2.93 -0.98 9.99
CA GLN A 23 2.43 -1.98 10.93
C GLN A 23 1.47 -1.36 11.95
N GLN A 24 1.87 -0.28 12.62
CA GLN A 24 1.03 0.39 13.63
C GLN A 24 -0.26 0.94 13.03
N VAL A 25 -0.20 1.46 11.80
CA VAL A 25 -1.40 1.94 11.09
C VAL A 25 -2.34 0.78 10.79
N ALA A 26 -1.84 -0.36 10.32
CA ALA A 26 -2.67 -1.54 10.06
C ALA A 26 -3.33 -2.06 11.34
N GLU A 27 -2.58 -2.14 12.45
CA GLU A 27 -3.11 -2.55 13.76
C GLU A 27 -4.24 -1.62 14.24
N ARG A 28 -4.10 -0.31 14.06
CA ARG A 28 -5.10 0.68 14.52
C ARG A 28 -6.32 0.81 13.61
N THR A 29 -6.16 0.54 12.32
CA THR A 29 -7.23 0.77 11.32
C THR A 29 -7.88 -0.51 10.83
N GLY A 30 -7.29 -1.68 11.10
CA GLY A 30 -7.71 -2.95 10.52
C GLY A 30 -7.46 -3.07 9.02
N LEU A 31 -6.81 -2.07 8.39
CA LEU A 31 -6.53 -2.10 6.96
C LEU A 31 -5.40 -3.10 6.66
N PRO A 32 -5.51 -3.87 5.57
CA PRO A 32 -4.45 -4.76 5.14
C PRO A 32 -3.18 -3.97 4.81
N ARG A 33 -2.05 -4.41 5.36
CA ARG A 33 -0.73 -3.84 5.07
C ARG A 33 -0.19 -4.45 3.77
N LEU A 34 0.14 -3.59 2.81
CA LEU A 34 0.70 -3.99 1.53
C LEU A 34 2.01 -3.23 1.30
N GLU A 35 3.13 -3.94 1.21
CA GLU A 35 4.41 -3.34 0.79
C GLU A 35 4.30 -2.99 -0.70
N LEU A 36 4.32 -1.70 -1.04
CA LEU A 36 4.15 -1.24 -2.41
C LEU A 36 5.23 -1.86 -3.32
N ASP A 37 6.46 -1.99 -2.84
CA ASP A 37 7.54 -2.61 -3.60
C ASP A 37 7.26 -4.07 -3.95
N ALA A 38 6.63 -4.84 -3.04
CA ALA A 38 6.24 -6.23 -3.30
C ALA A 38 5.12 -6.38 -4.34
N VAL A 39 4.38 -5.30 -4.60
CA VAL A 39 3.28 -5.28 -5.59
C VAL A 39 3.76 -4.79 -6.95
N PHE A 40 4.64 -3.80 -6.95
CA PHE A 40 5.15 -3.19 -8.18
C PHE A 40 6.26 -4.03 -8.81
N TRP A 41 7.07 -4.72 -8.01
CA TRP A 41 8.23 -5.46 -8.49
C TRP A 41 8.05 -6.97 -8.28
N ALA A 42 8.13 -7.75 -9.36
CA ALA A 42 8.34 -9.18 -9.26
C ALA A 42 9.82 -9.48 -8.93
N ALA A 43 10.13 -10.76 -8.67
CA ALA A 43 11.52 -11.22 -8.71
C ALA A 43 12.16 -10.72 -10.02
N ASP A 44 13.42 -10.27 -9.94
CA ASP A 44 14.15 -9.66 -11.06
C ASP A 44 13.69 -8.24 -11.46
N TRP A 45 13.14 -7.44 -10.52
CA TRP A 45 12.75 -6.04 -10.77
C TRP A 45 11.80 -5.87 -11.98
N THR A 46 11.03 -6.90 -12.31
CA THR A 46 10.09 -6.84 -13.41
C THR A 46 8.81 -6.14 -12.95
N CYS A 47 8.50 -4.98 -13.54
CA CYS A 47 7.31 -4.19 -13.21
C CYS A 47 6.04 -5.02 -13.51
N ARG A 48 5.29 -5.44 -12.48
CA ARG A 48 4.03 -6.18 -12.69
C ARG A 48 3.03 -5.24 -13.36
N ALA A 49 2.74 -5.54 -14.62
CA ALA A 49 1.97 -4.73 -15.56
C ALA A 49 0.83 -3.88 -14.93
N ARG A 50 0.94 -2.57 -15.17
CA ARG A 50 0.02 -1.43 -14.97
C ARG A 50 -1.48 -1.63 -15.29
N ARG A 51 -1.92 -2.80 -15.79
CA ARG A 51 -3.29 -3.04 -16.27
C ARG A 51 -4.32 -3.46 -15.21
N ARG A 52 -3.95 -3.95 -14.03
CA ARG A 52 -4.93 -4.46 -13.04
C ARG A 52 -5.55 -3.37 -12.15
N TRP A 53 -4.94 -2.19 -12.07
CA TRP A 53 -5.36 -1.12 -11.15
C TRP A 53 -6.41 -0.16 -11.71
N MET A 54 -6.65 -0.15 -13.03
CA MET A 54 -7.52 0.83 -13.70
C MET A 54 -8.98 0.40 -13.88
N ARG A 55 -9.38 -0.82 -13.52
CA ARG A 55 -10.81 -1.17 -13.54
C ARG A 55 -11.45 -0.78 -12.22
N GLY A 56 -11.85 0.48 -12.17
CA GLY A 56 -12.99 0.88 -11.37
C GLY A 56 -14.17 -0.02 -11.70
N SER A 57 -14.87 -0.40 -10.64
CA SER A 57 -16.22 -0.95 -10.62
C SER A 57 -17.09 -0.34 -11.72
N THR A 58 -17.51 -1.16 -12.67
CA THR A 58 -18.68 -0.92 -13.50
C THR A 58 -19.33 -2.28 -13.72
N GLY A 59 -20.54 -2.45 -13.16
CA GLY A 59 -21.31 -3.69 -13.15
C GLY A 59 -21.33 -4.35 -11.79
#